data_AF-A0A6A5U4D6-F1
#
_entry.id   AF-A0A6A5U4D6-F1
#
_cell.length_a   1.000
_cell.length_b   1.000
_cell.length_c   1.000
_cell.angle_alpha   90.00
_cell.angle_beta   90.00
_cell.angle_gamma   90.00
#
_symmetry.space_group_name_H-M   'P 1'
#
loop_
_entity.id
_entity.type
_entity.pdbx_description
1 polymer ?
#
loop_
_entity_poly.entity_id
_entity_poly.type
_entity_poly.pdbx_seq_one_letter_code
_entity_poly.pdbx_strand_id
1 'polypeptide(L)'
;MGRLSVVLDSEDAGIGLAMEREGPAQADAQKRMRSALINSATDARLACSIFRTILDANRAVRPQIAPSFQYLKLRCYSGSFGHAFGFVQSCVARNWICERMHADMSSNNVRIHEASVRGRNSVSKIVKKNLEEHFIWCDDWDFCELAWEAVWPEAKGMEDWLNEWHSYPLDMEDFETEQPSRKK
;
A
#
# COMPACT_ATOMS: atom_id res chain seq x y z
N MET A 1 -17.30 -6.70 -21.91
CA MET A 1 -16.30 -5.78 -21.32
C MET A 1 -15.43 -6.57 -20.34
N GLY A 2 -14.11 -6.48 -20.44
CA GLY A 2 -13.19 -7.19 -19.56
C GLY A 2 -13.04 -6.51 -18.20
N ARG A 3 -12.97 -7.29 -17.13
CA ARG A 3 -12.69 -6.85 -15.77
C ARG A 3 -11.33 -7.38 -15.34
N LEU A 4 -10.42 -6.50 -14.98
CA LEU A 4 -9.15 -6.87 -14.38
C LEU A 4 -9.22 -6.70 -12.86
N SER A 5 -8.67 -7.68 -12.12
CA SER A 5 -8.48 -7.56 -10.68
C SER A 5 -7.01 -7.83 -10.39
N VAL A 6 -6.36 -6.90 -9.70
CA VAL A 6 -4.99 -7.06 -9.20
C VAL A 6 -5.07 -7.11 -7.69
N VAL A 7 -4.40 -8.09 -7.11
CA VAL A 7 -4.21 -8.21 -5.66
C VAL A 7 -2.76 -7.86 -5.38
N LEU A 8 -2.55 -6.80 -4.60
CA LEU A 8 -1.25 -6.46 -4.03
C LEU A 8 -1.13 -7.23 -2.75
N ASP A 9 -0.33 -8.29 -2.79
CA ASP A 9 0.00 -9.05 -1.60
C ASP A 9 0.99 -8.24 -0.76
N SER A 10 0.50 -7.75 0.37
CA SER A 10 1.28 -6.99 1.34
C SER A 10 1.57 -7.80 2.60
N GLU A 11 1.24 -9.10 2.58
CA GLU A 11 1.51 -10.00 3.69
C GLU A 11 3.02 -10.28 3.74
N ASP A 12 3.65 -9.89 4.85
CA ASP A 12 4.99 -10.38 5.17
C ASP A 12 4.86 -11.49 6.21
N ALA A 13 4.92 -12.73 5.73
CA ALA A 13 4.88 -13.91 6.57
C ALA A 13 6.01 -13.86 7.61
N GLY A 14 5.64 -13.76 8.88
CA GLY A 14 6.58 -13.82 10.00
C GLY A 14 6.69 -12.56 10.86
N ILE A 15 5.95 -11.48 10.57
CA ILE A 15 5.91 -10.30 11.46
C ILE A 15 5.51 -10.69 12.89
N GLY A 16 4.43 -11.46 13.07
CA GLY A 16 3.97 -11.88 14.39
C GLY A 16 4.97 -12.75 15.17
N LEU A 17 5.73 -13.62 14.48
CA LEU A 17 6.73 -14.49 15.11
C LEU A 17 8.04 -13.77 15.49
N ALA A 18 8.30 -12.62 14.86
CA ALA A 18 9.53 -11.86 15.06
C ALA A 18 9.37 -10.78 16.15
N MET A 19 8.14 -10.39 16.47
CA MET A 19 7.82 -9.46 17.56
C MET A 19 8.04 -10.07 18.96
N GLU A 20 7.93 -11.39 19.11
CA GLU A 20 8.14 -12.11 20.37
C GLU A 20 9.63 -12.35 20.73
N ARG A 21 10.59 -11.81 19.96
CA ARG A 21 12.03 -12.11 20.10
C ARG A 21 12.88 -10.84 20.30
N GLU A 22 13.74 -10.86 21.32
CA GLU A 22 14.68 -9.77 21.60
C GLU A 22 15.90 -9.77 20.65
N GLY A 23 16.51 -8.59 20.46
CA GLY A 23 17.77 -8.43 19.74
C GLY A 23 17.63 -8.32 18.20
N PRO A 24 18.49 -8.96 17.39
CA PRO A 24 18.50 -8.79 15.92
C PRO A 24 17.16 -9.18 15.25
N ALA A 25 16.36 -10.05 15.87
CA ALA A 25 15.03 -10.42 15.41
C ALA A 25 14.03 -9.26 15.42
N GLN A 26 14.17 -8.33 16.38
CA GLN A 26 13.33 -7.15 16.49
C GLN A 26 13.64 -6.13 15.38
N ALA A 27 14.92 -5.91 15.06
CA ALA A 27 15.31 -5.04 13.95
C ALA A 27 14.79 -5.58 12.60
N ASP A 28 14.81 -6.90 12.41
CA ASP A 28 14.27 -7.54 11.21
C ASP A 28 12.74 -7.48 11.17
N ALA A 29 12.06 -7.64 12.29
CA ALA A 29 10.61 -7.46 12.39
C ALA A 29 10.20 -6.02 12.00
N GLN A 30 10.96 -5.02 12.45
CA GLN A 30 10.68 -3.61 12.16
C GLN A 30 10.84 -3.32 10.66
N LYS A 31 11.89 -3.86 10.02
CA LYS A 31 12.07 -3.76 8.57
C LYS A 31 10.90 -4.37 7.81
N ARG A 32 10.46 -5.57 8.21
CA ARG A 32 9.31 -6.26 7.59
C ARG A 32 8.02 -5.45 7.74
N MET A 33 7.76 -4.89 8.92
CA MET A 33 6.62 -4.00 9.16
C MET A 33 6.66 -2.76 8.28
N ARG A 34 7.82 -2.12 8.16
CA ARG A 34 8.00 -0.97 7.25
C ARG A 34 7.71 -1.35 5.80
N SER A 35 8.26 -2.47 5.33
CA SER A 35 7.99 -2.98 3.99
C SER A 35 6.51 -3.30 3.77
N ALA A 36 5.85 -3.93 4.74
CA ALA A 36 4.43 -4.23 4.68
C ALA A 36 3.57 -2.95 4.64
N LEU A 37 3.91 -1.91 5.40
CA LEU A 37 3.24 -0.60 5.34
C LEU A 37 3.41 0.05 3.98
N ILE A 38 4.64 0.11 3.46
CA ILE A 38 4.95 0.67 2.13
C ILE A 38 4.15 -0.04 1.04
N ASN A 39 4.13 -1.37 1.06
CA ASN A 39 3.44 -2.18 0.06
C ASN A 39 1.91 -2.08 0.16
N SER A 40 1.37 -1.88 1.37
CA SER A 40 -0.07 -1.67 1.58
C SER A 40 -0.53 -0.25 1.27
N ALA A 41 0.35 0.74 1.38
CA ALA A 41 0.04 2.16 1.22
C ALA A 41 -0.24 2.53 -0.23
N THR A 42 -1.47 2.25 -0.67
CA THR A 42 -1.93 2.59 -2.01
C THR A 42 -2.90 3.75 -1.92
N ASP A 43 -2.49 4.94 -2.38
CA ASP A 43 -3.40 6.08 -2.52
C ASP A 43 -3.99 6.16 -3.94
N ALA A 44 -4.82 7.19 -4.18
CA ALA A 44 -5.46 7.40 -5.48
C ALA A 44 -4.45 7.62 -6.62
N ARG A 45 -3.31 8.26 -6.33
CA ARG A 45 -2.26 8.57 -7.30
C ARG A 45 -1.53 7.29 -7.71
N LEU A 46 -1.11 6.46 -6.76
CA LEU A 46 -0.49 5.17 -7.06
C LEU A 46 -1.46 4.24 -7.78
N ALA A 47 -2.72 4.16 -7.35
CA ALA A 47 -3.73 3.38 -8.06
C ALA A 47 -3.91 3.85 -9.52
N CYS A 48 -3.92 5.17 -9.75
CA CYS A 48 -3.94 5.75 -11.09
C CYS A 48 -2.71 5.34 -11.91
N SER A 49 -1.53 5.43 -11.30
CA SER A 49 -0.26 5.12 -11.95
C SER A 49 -0.18 3.65 -12.35
N ILE A 50 -0.54 2.72 -11.46
CA ILE A 50 -0.63 1.28 -11.76
C ILE A 50 -1.58 1.04 -12.95
N PHE A 51 -2.75 1.66 -12.92
CA PHE A 51 -3.74 1.51 -13.98
C PHE A 51 -3.22 1.99 -15.34
N ARG A 52 -2.60 3.17 -15.38
CA ARG A 52 -2.01 3.74 -16.60
C ARG A 52 -0.86 2.87 -17.10
N THR A 53 0.02 2.41 -16.22
CA THR A 53 1.13 1.52 -16.54
C THR A 53 0.64 0.25 -17.24
N ILE A 54 -0.41 -0.40 -16.70
CA ILE A 54 -0.98 -1.61 -17.32
C ILE A 54 -1.62 -1.28 -18.68
N LEU A 55 -2.30 -0.14 -18.81
CA LEU A 55 -2.89 0.29 -20.09
C LEU A 55 -1.83 0.55 -21.15
N ASP A 56 -0.78 1.28 -20.79
CA ASP A 56 0.28 1.66 -21.72
C ASP A 56 1.10 0.45 -22.13
N ALA A 57 1.36 -0.49 -21.20
CA ALA A 57 1.95 -1.79 -21.53
C ALA A 57 1.07 -2.60 -22.51
N ASN A 58 -0.25 -2.61 -22.32
CA ASN A 58 -1.17 -3.28 -23.26
C ASN A 58 -1.14 -2.63 -24.65
N ARG A 59 -1.11 -1.29 -24.72
CA ARG A 59 -1.01 -0.55 -25.98
C ARG A 59 0.34 -0.78 -26.68
N ALA A 60 1.44 -0.85 -25.93
CA ALA A 60 2.75 -1.13 -26.48
C ALA A 60 2.83 -2.53 -27.12
N VAL A 61 2.21 -3.54 -26.48
CA VAL A 61 2.14 -4.91 -27.02
C VAL A 61 1.17 -5.01 -28.21
N ARG A 62 0.10 -4.19 -28.24
CA ARG A 62 -0.94 -4.23 -29.29
C ARG A 62 -1.34 -2.83 -29.77
N PRO A 63 -0.51 -2.15 -30.60
CA PRO A 63 -0.68 -0.72 -30.90
C PRO A 63 -1.96 -0.32 -31.64
N GLN A 64 -2.63 -1.27 -32.31
CA GLN A 64 -3.84 -1.01 -33.10
C GLN A 64 -5.11 -1.63 -32.48
N ILE A 65 -4.99 -2.27 -31.31
CA ILE A 65 -6.11 -2.94 -30.66
C ILE A 65 -6.41 -2.20 -29.36
N ALA A 66 -7.64 -1.69 -29.24
CA ALA A 66 -8.11 -1.08 -28.00
C ALA A 66 -7.96 -2.06 -26.83
N PRO A 67 -7.39 -1.63 -25.68
CA PRO A 67 -7.33 -2.46 -24.49
C PRO A 67 -8.72 -2.97 -24.12
N SER A 68 -8.84 -4.28 -23.94
CA SER A 68 -10.14 -4.94 -23.71
C SER A 68 -10.70 -4.71 -22.30
N PHE A 69 -9.85 -4.28 -21.36
CA PHE A 69 -10.25 -3.94 -20.00
C PHE A 69 -10.56 -2.44 -19.89
N GLN A 70 -11.73 -2.14 -19.36
CA GLN A 70 -12.16 -0.78 -19.02
C GLN A 70 -12.00 -0.49 -17.53
N TYR A 71 -11.91 -1.56 -16.73
CA TYR A 71 -12.04 -1.55 -15.30
C TYR A 71 -10.91 -2.35 -14.66
N LEU A 72 -10.25 -1.74 -13.67
CA LEU A 72 -9.32 -2.38 -12.75
C LEU A 72 -9.85 -2.24 -11.32
N LYS A 73 -9.98 -3.36 -10.62
CA LYS A 73 -10.08 -3.38 -9.16
C LYS A 73 -8.72 -3.72 -8.57
N LEU A 74 -8.15 -2.76 -7.85
CA LEU A 74 -6.94 -2.94 -7.08
C LEU A 74 -7.34 -3.28 -5.65
N ARG A 75 -6.89 -4.43 -5.16
CA ARG A 75 -7.11 -4.85 -3.77
C ARG A 75 -5.77 -4.95 -3.07
N CYS A 76 -5.65 -4.31 -1.92
CA CYS A 76 -4.52 -4.53 -1.03
C CYS A 76 -4.92 -5.63 -0.06
N TYR A 77 -4.18 -6.73 -0.08
CA TYR A 77 -4.33 -7.78 0.91
C TYR A 77 -3.32 -7.52 2.02
N SER A 78 -3.82 -7.07 3.17
CA SER A 78 -3.08 -7.07 4.43
C SER A 78 -3.36 -8.40 5.11
N GLY A 79 -2.31 -9.10 5.54
CA GLY A 79 -2.43 -10.39 6.23
C GLY A 79 -3.32 -10.29 7.48
N SER A 80 -3.82 -11.44 7.95
CA SER A 80 -4.63 -11.55 9.16
C SER A 80 -3.75 -11.51 10.41
N PHE A 81 -3.11 -10.38 10.69
CA PHE A 81 -2.39 -10.20 11.95
C PHE A 81 -3.41 -9.85 13.03
N GLY A 82 -3.64 -10.75 13.99
CA GLY A 82 -4.49 -10.52 15.17
C GLY A 82 -3.89 -9.51 16.18
N HIS A 83 -2.96 -8.66 15.74
CA HIS A 83 -2.16 -7.74 16.54
C HIS A 83 -2.35 -6.29 16.05
N ALA A 84 -1.96 -5.29 16.84
CA ALA A 84 -2.12 -3.86 16.51
C ALA A 84 -1.67 -3.50 15.09
N PHE A 85 -0.57 -4.11 14.62
CA PHE A 85 -0.04 -3.88 13.28
C PHE A 85 -1.04 -4.18 12.16
N GLY A 86 -1.81 -5.26 12.26
CA GLY A 86 -2.81 -5.63 11.24
C GLY A 86 -3.91 -4.57 11.09
N PHE A 87 -4.29 -3.93 12.22
CA PHE A 87 -5.25 -2.83 12.20
C PHE A 87 -4.68 -1.57 11.55
N VAL A 88 -3.43 -1.20 11.89
CA VAL A 88 -2.72 -0.06 11.27
C VAL A 88 -2.53 -0.30 9.76
N GLN A 89 -2.08 -1.50 9.38
CA GLN A 89 -1.93 -1.89 7.98
C GLN A 89 -3.26 -1.81 7.23
N SER A 90 -4.37 -2.25 7.85
CA SER A 90 -5.71 -2.16 7.28
C SER A 90 -6.22 -0.73 7.08
N CYS A 91 -5.71 0.24 7.84
CA CYS A 91 -6.02 1.66 7.65
C CYS A 91 -5.36 2.24 6.39
N VAL A 92 -4.15 1.80 6.06
CA VAL A 92 -3.42 2.26 4.86
C VAL A 92 -3.72 1.42 3.61
N ALA A 93 -4.12 0.16 3.79
CA ALA A 93 -4.51 -0.78 2.73
C ALA A 93 -5.84 -0.37 2.05
N ARG A 94 -5.82 0.69 1.23
CA ARG A 94 -6.99 1.17 0.50
C ARG A 94 -7.19 0.34 -0.77
N ASN A 95 -8.46 0.00 -1.02
CA ASN A 95 -8.89 -0.68 -2.22
C ASN A 95 -9.41 0.33 -3.23
N TRP A 96 -9.00 0.20 -4.49
CA TRP A 96 -9.34 1.18 -5.52
C TRP A 96 -10.06 0.55 -6.70
N ILE A 97 -10.97 1.32 -7.28
CA ILE A 97 -11.56 1.04 -8.58
C ILE A 97 -11.10 2.14 -9.53
N CYS A 98 -10.44 1.72 -10.61
CA CYS A 98 -10.02 2.59 -11.70
C CYS A 98 -10.82 2.22 -12.94
N GLU A 99 -11.48 3.20 -13.54
CA GLU A 99 -12.35 3.01 -14.69
C GLU A 99 -12.05 4.03 -15.78
N ARG A 100 -11.95 3.58 -17.02
CA ARG A 100 -11.88 4.48 -18.18
C ARG A 100 -13.27 4.97 -18.54
N MET A 101 -13.38 6.27 -18.79
CA MET A 101 -14.60 6.89 -19.28
C MET A 101 -15.07 6.31 -20.62
N HIS A 102 -14.11 6.01 -21.49
CA HIS A 102 -14.35 5.46 -22.82
C HIS A 102 -13.36 4.33 -23.10
N ALA A 103 -13.84 3.27 -23.77
CA ALA A 103 -13.02 2.13 -24.18
C ALA A 103 -12.32 2.34 -25.55
N ASP A 104 -12.09 3.58 -25.94
CA ASP A 104 -11.46 3.96 -27.22
C ASP A 104 -9.92 3.89 -27.13
N MET A 105 -9.20 4.35 -28.16
CA MET A 105 -7.72 4.39 -28.11
C MET A 105 -7.18 5.67 -27.45
N SER A 106 -7.96 6.77 -27.51
CA SER A 106 -7.51 8.13 -27.22
C SER A 106 -7.84 8.63 -25.81
N SER A 107 -8.80 8.03 -25.11
CA SER A 107 -9.21 8.51 -23.79
C SER A 107 -8.27 8.01 -22.70
N ASN A 108 -7.55 8.96 -22.11
CA ASN A 108 -6.78 8.80 -20.86
C ASN A 108 -7.58 9.26 -19.63
N ASN A 109 -8.87 9.53 -19.79
CA ASN A 109 -9.74 9.95 -18.69
C ASN A 109 -10.08 8.75 -17.82
N VAL A 110 -9.51 8.73 -16.61
CA VAL A 110 -9.70 7.68 -15.61
C VAL A 110 -10.48 8.25 -14.44
N ARG A 111 -11.61 7.62 -14.10
CA ARG A 111 -12.31 7.82 -12.83
C ARG A 111 -11.71 6.88 -11.80
N ILE A 112 -11.40 7.40 -10.63
CA ILE A 112 -10.82 6.65 -9.52
C ILE A 112 -11.67 6.88 -8.28
N HIS A 113 -12.04 5.79 -7.61
CA HIS A 113 -12.74 5.85 -6.35
C HIS A 113 -12.35 4.68 -5.45
N GLU A 114 -12.38 4.91 -4.15
CA GLU A 114 -12.08 3.90 -3.14
C GLU A 114 -13.28 2.94 -2.99
N ALA A 115 -13.03 1.63 -3.06
CA ALA A 115 -14.05 0.59 -3.13
C ALA A 115 -14.60 0.15 -1.76
N SER A 116 -13.91 0.47 -0.66
CA SER A 116 -14.17 -0.10 0.67
C SER A 116 -14.11 0.94 1.79
N VAL A 117 -14.46 2.19 1.49
CA VAL A 117 -14.40 3.33 2.42
C VAL A 117 -15.09 3.03 3.75
N ARG A 118 -16.29 2.43 3.69
CA ARG A 118 -17.07 2.12 4.92
C ARG A 118 -16.35 1.13 5.82
N GLY A 119 -15.76 0.07 5.26
CA GLY A 119 -15.03 -0.94 6.01
C GLY A 119 -13.78 -0.35 6.66
N ARG A 120 -12.98 0.39 5.88
CA ARG A 120 -11.79 1.08 6.38
C ARG A 120 -12.11 2.11 7.46
N ASN A 121 -13.18 2.88 7.30
CA ASN A 121 -13.61 3.86 8.30
C ASN A 121 -14.01 3.20 9.62
N SER A 122 -14.64 2.02 9.59
CA SER A 122 -14.94 1.26 10.80
C SER A 122 -13.66 0.84 11.52
N VAL A 123 -12.68 0.31 10.79
CA VAL A 123 -11.37 -0.06 11.37
C VAL A 123 -10.66 1.17 11.94
N SER A 124 -10.62 2.27 11.20
CA SER A 124 -9.94 3.50 11.63
C SER A 124 -10.56 4.07 12.91
N LYS A 125 -11.89 3.99 13.08
CA LYS A 125 -12.56 4.38 14.32
C LYS A 125 -12.19 3.49 15.51
N ILE A 126 -12.05 2.18 15.28
CA ILE A 126 -11.62 1.23 16.31
C ILE A 126 -10.20 1.58 16.76
N VAL A 127 -9.28 1.81 15.80
CA VAL A 127 -7.89 2.19 16.12
C VAL A 127 -7.84 3.51 16.90
N LYS A 128 -8.56 4.55 16.45
CA LYS A 128 -8.61 5.86 17.15
C LYS A 128 -9.15 5.78 18.57
N LYS A 129 -10.27 5.08 18.76
CA LYS A 129 -10.87 4.91 20.09
C LYS A 129 -9.91 4.18 21.05
N ASN A 130 -9.25 3.14 20.56
CA ASN A 130 -8.35 2.32 21.39
C ASN A 130 -6.99 3.01 21.63
N LEU A 131 -6.56 3.93 20.75
CA LEU A 131 -5.42 4.82 20.94
C LEU A 131 -5.63 5.77 22.14
N GLU A 132 -6.82 6.38 22.22
CA GLU A 132 -7.16 7.32 23.30
C GLU A 132 -7.27 6.64 24.67
N GLU A 133 -7.74 5.39 24.70
CA GLU A 133 -7.94 4.62 25.95
C GLU A 133 -6.66 3.90 26.43
N HIS A 134 -5.52 4.08 25.74
CA HIS A 134 -4.29 3.29 25.86
C HIS A 134 -4.56 1.80 25.56
N PHE A 135 -3.85 1.23 24.57
CA PHE A 135 -3.99 -0.18 24.20
C PHE A 135 -3.52 -1.10 25.36
N ILE A 136 -4.36 -1.31 26.37
CA ILE A 136 -4.09 -2.19 27.54
C ILE A 136 -3.92 -3.67 27.11
N TRP A 137 -4.19 -4.02 25.85
CA TRP A 137 -4.17 -5.39 25.32
C TRP A 137 -3.17 -5.63 24.20
N CYS A 138 -2.27 -4.69 23.90
CA CYS A 138 -1.29 -4.88 22.82
C CYS A 138 0.09 -4.34 23.22
N ASP A 139 0.93 -5.25 23.72
CA ASP A 139 2.33 -4.99 24.12
C ASP A 139 3.23 -4.51 22.95
N ASP A 140 2.68 -4.54 21.74
CA ASP A 140 3.37 -4.29 20.48
C ASP A 140 3.17 -2.87 19.91
N TRP A 141 2.45 -1.99 20.61
CA TRP A 141 2.08 -0.67 20.08
C TRP A 141 3.29 0.20 19.77
N ASP A 142 4.21 0.35 20.72
CA ASP A 142 5.44 1.16 20.56
C ASP A 142 6.24 0.70 19.35
N PHE A 143 6.23 -0.61 19.08
CA PHE A 143 6.90 -1.21 17.95
C PHE A 143 6.23 -0.86 16.61
N CYS A 144 4.90 -0.81 16.59
CA CYS A 144 4.12 -0.35 15.44
C CYS A 144 4.32 1.14 15.16
N GLU A 145 4.33 1.98 16.20
CA GLU A 145 4.55 3.41 16.10
C GLU A 145 5.93 3.71 15.50
N LEU A 146 6.99 3.04 15.99
CA LEU A 146 8.34 3.18 15.44
C LEU A 146 8.43 2.77 13.96
N ALA A 147 7.70 1.73 13.54
CA ALA A 147 7.65 1.34 12.13
C ALA A 147 6.91 2.39 11.29
N TRP A 148 5.80 2.94 11.81
CA TRP A 148 5.03 3.99 11.15
C TRP A 148 5.84 5.28 10.95
N GLU A 149 6.42 5.82 12.04
CA GLU A 149 7.21 7.05 12.01
C GLU A 149 8.43 6.93 11.09
N ALA A 150 8.98 5.72 10.95
CA ALA A 150 10.09 5.48 10.05
C ALA A 150 9.69 5.44 8.56
N VAL A 151 8.40 5.34 8.25
CA VAL A 151 7.85 5.38 6.88
C VAL A 151 7.37 6.79 6.57
N TRP A 152 6.58 7.40 7.46
CA TRP A 152 6.04 8.76 7.33
C TRP A 152 6.45 9.64 8.52
N PRO A 153 7.71 10.10 8.60
CA PRO A 153 8.18 10.93 9.71
C PRO A 153 7.44 12.26 9.82
N GLU A 154 6.93 12.78 8.70
CA GLU A 154 6.13 14.00 8.65
C GLU A 154 4.78 13.89 9.35
N ALA A 155 4.24 12.67 9.51
CA ALA A 155 2.98 12.43 10.21
C ALA A 155 3.16 12.37 11.74
N LYS A 156 4.40 12.45 12.24
CA LYS A 156 4.71 12.36 13.66
C LYS A 156 4.01 13.45 14.46
N GLY A 157 3.31 13.04 15.51
CA GLY A 157 2.60 13.95 16.41
C GLY A 157 1.33 14.59 15.83
N MET A 158 0.90 14.18 14.63
CA MET A 158 -0.38 14.64 14.06
C MET A 158 -1.56 13.91 14.70
N GLU A 159 -2.63 14.64 15.00
CA GLU A 159 -3.87 14.07 15.55
C GLU A 159 -4.56 13.09 14.58
N ASP A 160 -4.41 13.32 13.27
CA ASP A 160 -4.99 12.47 12.22
C ASP A 160 -3.96 11.65 11.44
N TRP A 161 -2.85 11.26 12.10
CA TRP A 161 -1.74 10.55 11.47
C TRP A 161 -2.16 9.33 10.63
N LEU A 162 -3.21 8.60 11.02
CA LEU A 162 -3.74 7.44 10.26
C LEU A 162 -4.28 7.80 8.86
N ASN A 163 -4.69 9.04 8.65
CA ASN A 163 -5.15 9.52 7.35
C ASN A 163 -4.08 10.36 6.64
N GLU A 164 -3.11 10.90 7.38
CA GLU A 164 -1.98 11.67 6.88
C GLU A 164 -0.82 10.74 6.49
N TRP A 165 -0.91 10.19 5.30
CA TRP A 165 0.14 9.41 4.67
C TRP A 165 0.00 9.51 3.15
N HIS A 166 1.08 9.19 2.44
CA HIS A 166 1.08 9.10 0.98
C HIS A 166 1.70 7.78 0.52
N SER A 167 1.29 7.33 -0.66
CA SER A 167 1.91 6.18 -1.30
C SER A 167 3.31 6.53 -1.84
N TYR A 168 4.04 5.48 -2.24
CA TYR A 168 5.33 5.62 -2.90
C TYR A 168 5.15 5.46 -4.43
N PRO A 169 5.72 6.35 -5.26
CA PRO A 169 5.65 6.24 -6.71
C PRO A 169 6.21 4.91 -7.23
N LEU A 170 5.67 4.39 -8.33
CA LEU A 170 6.24 3.24 -9.04
C LEU A 170 7.59 3.58 -9.70
N ASP A 171 7.74 4.85 -10.12
CA ASP A 171 8.97 5.36 -10.70
C ASP A 171 9.87 5.86 -9.58
N MET A 172 10.72 4.97 -9.07
CA MET A 172 11.97 5.39 -8.45
C MET A 172 13.01 5.43 -9.57
N GLU A 173 13.26 6.61 -10.14
CA GLU A 173 14.59 6.88 -10.73
C GLU A 173 15.59 6.87 -9.57
N ASP A 174 15.99 5.67 -9.13
CA ASP A 174 17.14 5.40 -8.25
C ASP A 174 17.38 3.88 -8.20
N PHE A 175 17.54 3.28 -9.38
CA PHE A 175 18.50 2.20 -9.50
C PHE A 175 19.76 2.84 -10.09
N GLU A 176 20.64 3.33 -9.22
CA GLU A 176 22.06 3.46 -9.56
C GLU A 176 22.52 2.05 -9.97
N THR A 177 22.46 1.81 -11.28
CA THR A 177 23.16 0.69 -11.89
C THR A 177 24.62 1.04 -11.77
N GLU A 178 25.28 0.54 -10.72
CA GLU A 178 26.73 0.40 -10.70
C GLU A 178 27.12 -0.30 -12.00
N GLN A 179 27.58 0.48 -12.97
CA GLN A 179 28.24 -0.06 -14.15
C GLN A 179 29.52 -0.74 -13.67
N PRO A 180 29.73 -2.04 -13.98
CA PRO A 180 30.98 -2.69 -13.63
C PRO A 180 32.10 -2.01 -14.41
N SER A 181 33.06 -1.41 -13.69
CA SER A 181 34.24 -0.80 -14.29
C SER A 181 34.97 -1.86 -15.11
N ARG A 182 34.92 -1.75 -16.44
CA ARG A 182 35.85 -2.45 -17.31
C ARG A 182 37.21 -1.78 -17.16
N LYS A 183 38.06 -2.33 -16.29
CA LYS A 183 39.49 -2.05 -16.31
C LYS A 183 40.03 -2.56 -17.65
N LYS A 184 40.64 -1.66 -18.41
CA LYS A 184 41.55 -1.98 -19.51
C LYS A 184 42.92 -2.32 -18.93
#